data_AF-A0A482X8L0-F1
#
_entry.id   AF-A0A482X8L0-F1
#
_cell.length_a   1.000
_cell.length_b   1.000
_cell.length_c   1.000
_cell.angle_alpha   90.00
_cell.angle_beta   90.00
_cell.angle_gamma   90.00
#
_symmetry.space_group_name_H-M   'P 1'
#
loop_
_entity.id
_entity.type
_entity.pdbx_description
1 polymer ?
#
loop_
_entity_poly.entity_id
_entity_poly.type
_entity_poly.pdbx_seq_one_letter_code
_entity_poly.pdbx_strand_id
1 'polypeptide(L)'
;MREDVWERGRIKAEAQNFARVLTQCPSNLMTPTHFVECVIDKLCPCGVQVEARDRKWMQEQNMEAFLSMATGSTEAPLMLEVAYCGGNPDSKPVILTGKGVTFDG
;
A
#
# COMPACT_ATOMS: atom_id res chain seq x y z
N MET A 1 10.27 9.97 29.40
CA MET A 1 10.18 8.49 29.42
C MET A 1 8.74 7.98 29.31
N ARG A 2 7.73 8.52 30.05
CA ARG A 2 6.32 8.10 29.89
C ARG A 2 5.64 8.64 28.62
N GLU A 3 5.94 9.86 28.22
CA GLU A 3 5.36 10.50 27.03
C GLU A 3 5.74 9.80 25.72
N ASP A 4 6.98 9.34 25.58
CA ASP A 4 7.44 8.58 24.40
C ASP A 4 6.70 7.24 24.23
N VAL A 5 6.45 6.52 25.32
CA VAL A 5 5.70 5.25 25.26
C VAL A 5 4.23 5.49 24.89
N TRP A 6 3.63 6.56 25.42
CA TRP A 6 2.28 6.97 25.06
C TRP A 6 2.17 7.30 23.57
N GLU A 7 3.08 8.14 23.07
CA GLU A 7 3.08 8.57 21.68
C GLU A 7 3.29 7.40 20.71
N ARG A 8 4.23 6.50 21.02
CA ARG A 8 4.40 5.26 20.27
C ARG A 8 3.14 4.39 20.26
N GLY A 9 2.43 4.33 21.38
CA GLY A 9 1.15 3.62 21.50
C GLY A 9 0.08 4.23 20.58
N ARG A 10 -0.04 5.57 20.59
CA ARG A 10 -0.96 6.32 19.74
C ARG A 10 -0.69 6.06 18.26
N ILE A 11 0.57 6.17 17.81
CA ILE A 11 0.97 5.94 16.42
C ILE A 11 0.60 4.51 15.97
N LYS A 12 0.88 3.50 16.80
CA LYS A 12 0.53 2.11 16.50
C LYS A 12 -0.98 1.90 16.38
N ALA A 13 -1.76 2.48 17.29
CA ALA A 13 -3.21 2.38 17.25
C ALA A 13 -3.79 3.06 16.00
N GLU A 14 -3.26 4.22 15.60
CA GLU A 14 -3.67 4.91 14.38
C GLU A 14 -3.31 4.14 13.11
N ALA A 15 -2.11 3.54 13.05
CA ALA A 15 -1.71 2.69 11.94
C ALA A 15 -2.63 1.46 11.82
N GLN A 16 -2.97 0.81 12.93
CA GLN A 16 -3.91 -0.30 12.96
C GLN A 16 -5.31 0.12 12.48
N ASN A 17 -5.79 1.28 12.93
CA ASN A 17 -7.09 1.82 12.50
C ASN A 17 -7.10 2.15 11.01
N PHE A 18 -6.01 2.70 10.48
CA PHE A 18 -5.87 2.97 9.06
C PHE A 18 -5.94 1.67 8.24
N ALA A 19 -5.17 0.65 8.62
CA ALA A 19 -5.27 -0.67 7.98
C ALA A 19 -6.69 -1.26 8.07
N ARG A 20 -7.39 -1.06 9.19
CA ARG A 20 -8.79 -1.48 9.36
C ARG A 20 -9.72 -0.73 8.41
N VAL A 21 -9.56 0.57 8.21
CA VAL A 21 -10.35 1.34 7.24
C VAL A 21 -10.14 0.80 5.82
N LEU A 22 -8.89 0.58 5.42
CA LEU A 22 -8.58 0.05 4.08
C LEU A 22 -9.18 -1.34 3.82
N THR A 23 -9.29 -2.18 4.86
CA THR A 23 -9.75 -3.57 4.73
C THR A 23 -11.25 -3.76 4.96
N GLN A 24 -11.90 -2.88 5.74
CA GLN A 24 -13.33 -2.97 6.04
C GLN A 24 -14.19 -2.06 5.16
N CYS A 25 -13.58 -1.12 4.42
CA CYS A 25 -14.29 -0.32 3.45
C CYS A 25 -14.84 -1.23 2.33
N PRO A 26 -16.13 -1.13 1.98
CA PRO A 26 -16.72 -2.00 0.96
C PRO A 26 -16.11 -1.73 -0.42
N SER A 27 -16.08 -2.76 -1.27
CA SER A 27 -15.37 -2.73 -2.56
C SER A 27 -15.88 -1.68 -3.55
N ASN A 28 -17.13 -1.23 -3.43
CA ASN A 28 -17.68 -0.15 -4.25
C ASN A 28 -17.12 1.25 -3.87
N LEU A 29 -16.46 1.36 -2.72
CA LEU A 29 -15.78 2.58 -2.26
C LEU A 29 -14.25 2.40 -2.29
N MET A 30 -13.75 1.23 -1.88
CA MET A 30 -12.32 0.91 -1.86
C MET A 30 -11.89 0.27 -3.18
N THR A 31 -11.75 1.07 -4.23
CA THR A 31 -11.18 0.63 -5.51
C THR A 31 -9.64 0.56 -5.44
N PRO A 32 -8.95 -0.12 -6.37
CA PRO A 32 -7.49 -0.10 -6.44
C PRO A 32 -6.92 1.31 -6.46
N THR A 33 -7.53 2.21 -7.25
CA THR A 33 -7.15 3.63 -7.34
C THR A 33 -7.30 4.31 -5.98
N HIS A 34 -8.45 4.15 -5.33
CA HIS A 34 -8.71 4.81 -4.05
C HIS A 34 -7.83 4.27 -2.92
N PHE A 35 -7.50 2.99 -2.94
CA PHE A 35 -6.52 2.40 -2.02
C PHE A 35 -5.16 3.09 -2.14
N VAL A 36 -4.68 3.28 -3.38
CA VAL A 36 -3.40 3.96 -3.64
C VAL A 36 -3.43 5.42 -3.18
N GLU A 37 -4.50 6.16 -3.47
CA GLU A 37 -4.70 7.54 -3.00
C GLU A 37 -4.61 7.62 -1.48
N CYS A 38 -5.34 6.76 -0.76
CA CYS A 38 -5.30 6.71 0.70
C CYS A 38 -3.88 6.48 1.24
N VAL A 39 -3.10 5.60 0.58
CA VAL A 39 -1.73 5.30 1.00
C VAL A 39 -0.80 6.48 0.74
N ILE A 40 -0.90 7.13 -0.41
CA ILE A 40 -0.14 8.34 -0.74
C ILE A 40 -0.41 9.43 0.30
N ASP A 41 -1.69 9.73 0.55
CA ASP A 41 -2.12 10.76 1.51
C ASP A 41 -1.60 10.48 2.92
N LYS A 42 -1.54 9.20 3.32
CA LYS A 42 -1.10 8.83 4.66
C LYS A 42 0.42 8.79 4.81
N LEU A 43 1.15 8.31 3.80
CA LEU A 43 2.56 7.96 3.94
C LEU A 43 3.52 9.02 3.39
N CYS A 44 3.18 9.71 2.30
CA CYS A 44 4.05 10.75 1.73
C CYS A 44 4.37 11.88 2.73
N PRO A 45 3.42 12.38 3.56
CA PRO A 45 3.74 13.36 4.61
C PRO A 45 4.71 12.85 5.67
N CYS A 46 4.88 11.53 5.79
CA CYS A 46 5.82 10.89 6.72
C CYS A 46 7.23 10.72 6.11
N GLY A 47 7.48 11.23 4.89
CA GLY A 47 8.75 11.07 4.18
C GLY A 47 8.94 9.68 3.56
N VAL A 48 7.85 8.94 3.37
CA VAL A 48 7.85 7.64 2.67
C VAL A 48 7.58 7.88 1.19
N GLN A 49 8.37 7.24 0.32
CA GLN A 49 8.14 7.27 -1.11
C GLN A 49 7.09 6.23 -1.47
N VAL A 50 6.07 6.64 -2.23
CA VAL A 50 5.01 5.76 -2.72
C VAL A 50 4.95 5.87 -4.24
N GLU A 51 5.02 4.75 -4.93
CA GLU A 51 4.95 4.69 -6.39
C GLU A 51 3.89 3.69 -6.85
N ALA A 52 2.93 4.18 -7.62
CA ALA A 52 1.87 3.36 -8.21
C ALA A 52 2.26 2.95 -9.61
N ARG A 53 2.49 1.66 -9.81
CA ARG A 53 2.81 1.05 -11.10
C ARG A 53 1.54 0.67 -11.82
N ASP A 54 1.39 1.18 -13.03
CA ASP A 54 0.21 0.95 -13.87
C ASP A 54 0.31 -0.35 -14.68
N ARG A 55 -0.75 -0.65 -15.43
CA ARG A 55 -0.82 -1.80 -16.35
C ARG A 55 0.35 -1.82 -17.34
N LYS A 56 0.75 -0.67 -17.88
CA LYS A 56 1.79 -0.60 -18.89
C LYS A 56 3.14 -1.00 -18.31
N TRP A 57 3.49 -0.45 -17.15
CA TRP A 57 4.70 -0.84 -16.43
C TRP A 57 4.68 -2.33 -16.10
N MET A 58 3.55 -2.87 -15.64
CA MET A 58 3.43 -4.30 -15.33
C MET A 58 3.61 -5.20 -16.56
N GLN A 59 3.20 -4.73 -17.75
CA GLN A 59 3.46 -5.42 -19.02
C GLN A 59 4.95 -5.41 -19.36
N GLU A 60 5.62 -4.26 -19.20
CA GLU A 60 7.07 -4.13 -19.41
C GLU A 60 7.87 -5.03 -18.45
N GLN A 61 7.35 -5.29 -17.24
CA GLN A 61 7.95 -6.21 -16.28
C GLN A 61 7.52 -7.68 -16.43
N ASN A 62 6.79 -8.04 -17.50
CA ASN A 62 6.30 -9.40 -17.76
C ASN A 62 5.45 -10.00 -16.63
N MET A 63 4.62 -9.19 -15.96
CA MET A 63 3.76 -9.63 -14.85
C MET A 63 2.46 -10.29 -15.33
N GLU A 64 2.54 -11.23 -16.27
CA GLU A 64 1.39 -11.82 -16.96
C GLU A 64 0.40 -12.51 -15.99
N ALA A 65 0.93 -13.19 -14.96
CA ALA A 65 0.09 -13.85 -13.95
C ALA A 65 -0.80 -12.85 -13.19
N PHE A 66 -0.24 -11.71 -12.80
CA PHE A 66 -0.99 -10.64 -12.12
C PHE A 66 -2.00 -9.99 -13.06
N LEU A 67 -1.58 -9.69 -14.30
CA LEU A 67 -2.44 -9.06 -15.31
C LEU A 67 -3.63 -9.94 -15.70
N SER A 68 -3.43 -11.27 -15.76
CA SER A 68 -4.48 -12.26 -16.05
C SER A 68 -5.54 -12.33 -14.95
N MET A 69 -5.15 -12.18 -13.68
CA MET A 69 -6.11 -12.10 -12.57
C MET A 69 -6.97 -10.83 -12.64
N ALA A 70 -6.39 -9.71 -13.08
CA ALA A 70 -7.08 -8.42 -13.13
C ALA A 70 -7.99 -8.22 -14.35
N THR A 71 -8.00 -9.13 -15.32
CA THR A 71 -8.70 -8.94 -16.61
C THR A 71 -10.22 -8.81 -16.48
N GLY A 72 -10.83 -9.35 -15.41
CA GLY A 72 -12.27 -9.27 -15.16
C GLY A 72 -12.74 -7.98 -14.47
N SER A 73 -11.83 -7.10 -14.06
CA SER A 73 -12.15 -5.88 -13.32
C SER A 73 -12.42 -4.69 -14.25
N THR A 74 -13.40 -3.86 -13.91
CA THR A 74 -13.59 -2.53 -14.53
C THR A 74 -12.59 -1.50 -14.02
N GLU A 75 -12.03 -1.71 -12.82
CA GLU A 75 -10.96 -0.90 -12.26
C GLU A 75 -9.60 -1.34 -12.81
N ALA A 76 -8.73 -0.37 -13.13
CA ALA A 76 -7.39 -0.65 -13.61
C ALA A 76 -6.53 -1.30 -12.51
N PRO A 77 -5.73 -2.34 -12.82
CA PRO A 77 -4.82 -2.92 -11.86
C PRO A 77 -3.68 -1.93 -11.53
N LEU A 78 -3.32 -1.88 -10.26
CA LEU A 78 -2.19 -1.11 -9.76
C LEU A 78 -1.31 -2.01 -8.89
N MET A 79 0.01 -1.90 -9.06
CA MET A 79 0.98 -2.43 -8.12
C MET A 79 1.57 -1.26 -7.32
N LEU A 80 1.50 -1.35 -5.99
CA LEU A 80 1.96 -0.29 -5.12
C LEU A 80 3.34 -0.62 -4.54
N GLU A 81 4.32 0.21 -4.84
CA GLU A 81 5.67 0.14 -4.28
C GLU A 81 5.81 1.23 -3.21
N VAL A 82 6.25 0.85 -2.00
CA VAL A 82 6.39 1.75 -0.85
C VAL A 82 7.80 1.61 -0.29
N ALA A 83 8.55 2.71 -0.25
CA ALA A 83 9.95 2.73 0.17
C ALA A 83 10.18 3.73 1.31
N TYR A 84 10.82 3.25 2.38
CA TYR A 84 11.30 4.06 3.50
C TYR A 84 12.79 3.82 3.73
N CYS A 85 13.60 4.85 3.47
CA CYS A 85 15.07 4.78 3.52
C CYS A 85 15.65 5.52 4.73
N GLY A 86 15.05 5.37 5.92
CA GLY A 86 15.53 6.00 7.15
C GLY A 86 16.60 5.22 7.93
N GLY A 87 17.02 4.05 7.42
CA GLY A 87 18.02 3.19 8.03
C GLY A 87 19.46 3.53 7.60
N ASN A 88 20.43 2.78 8.11
CA ASN A 88 21.81 2.85 7.62
C ASN A 88 21.86 2.34 6.15
N PRO A 89 22.43 3.09 5.20
CA PRO A 89 22.56 2.69 3.79
C PRO A 89 23.21 1.33 3.56
N ASP A 90 24.10 0.90 4.45
CA ASP A 90 24.81 -0.39 4.35
C ASP A 90 24.02 -1.56 4.94
N SER A 91 22.87 -1.29 5.56
CA SER A 91 22.01 -2.35 6.12
C SER A 91 21.24 -3.06 5.03
N LYS A 92 21.08 -4.38 5.19
CA LYS A 92 20.26 -5.17 4.26
C LYS A 92 18.81 -4.66 4.26
N PRO A 93 18.18 -4.48 3.09
CA PRO A 93 16.79 -4.04 3.00
C PRO A 93 15.85 -5.09 3.58
N VAL A 94 14.73 -4.63 4.15
CA VAL A 94 13.60 -5.48 4.53
C VAL A 94 12.49 -5.27 3.52
N ILE A 95 12.06 -6.35 2.87
CA ILE A 95 10.95 -6.31 1.90
C ILE A 95 9.72 -6.93 2.54
N LEU A 96 8.61 -6.21 2.51
CA LEU A 96 7.29 -6.67 2.92
C LEU A 96 6.41 -6.77 1.68
N THR A 97 5.67 -7.87 1.55
CA THR A 97 4.72 -8.08 0.44
C THR A 97 3.32 -8.33 1.02
N GLY A 98 2.30 -7.83 0.32
CA GLY A 98 0.90 -7.97 0.73
C GLY A 98 -0.02 -8.24 -0.46
N LYS A 99 -1.10 -9.00 -0.23
CA LYS A 99 -2.18 -9.20 -1.21
C LYS A 99 -3.11 -7.99 -1.17
N GLY A 100 -3.19 -7.24 -2.27
CA GLY A 100 -4.04 -6.05 -2.41
C GLY A 100 -5.28 -6.28 -3.28
N VAL A 101 -6.04 -7.36 -3.04
CA VAL A 101 -7.29 -7.60 -3.78
C VAL A 101 -8.42 -6.86 -3.09
N THR A 102 -9.02 -5.88 -3.77
CA THR A 102 -10.10 -5.04 -3.23
C THR A 102 -11.47 -5.71 -3.29
N PHE A 103 -11.65 -6.68 -4.18
CA PHE A 103 -12.85 -7.52 -4.27
C PHE A 103 -12.49 -8.89 -4.85
N ASP A 104 -13.04 -9.95 -4.25
CA ASP A 104 -12.88 -11.34 -4.68
C ASP A 104 -14.30 -11.91 -4.78
N GLY A 105 -14.80 -12.02 -6.01
CA GLY A 105 -16.20 -12.32 -6.33
C GLY A 105 -16.53 -13.80 -6.44
#